data_AF-A0A847HBY6-F1
#
_entry.id   AF-A0A847HBY6-F1
#
_cell.length_a   1.000
_cell.length_b   1.000
_cell.length_c   1.000
_cell.angle_alpha   90.00
_cell.angle_beta   90.00
_cell.angle_gamma   90.00
#
_symmetry.space_group_name_H-M   'P 1'
#
loop_
_entity.id
_entity.type
_entity.pdbx_description
1 polymer ?
#
loop_
_entity_poly.entity_id
_entity_poly.type
_entity_poly.pdbx_seq_one_letter_code
_entity_poly.pdbx_strand_id
1 'polypeptide(L)'
;MSAKAAEFDAVNLGQGFPDSDGPARMLEIACEQIRAGNNQYGPGRGMAVLREAVAAQRARDHQVTYDPGAEVLVTVGATEAISAAVLGLVEPGSEVIVLEPCYDAYAAAIA
;
A
#
# COMPACT_ATOMS: atom_id res chain seq x y z
N MET A 1 -0.44 -7.53 20.10
CA MET A 1 -0.94 -6.62 21.16
C MET A 1 -2.44 -6.32 21.02
N SER A 2 -2.96 -6.08 19.82
CA SER A 2 -4.38 -5.75 19.62
C SER A 2 -5.36 -6.78 20.20
N ALA A 3 -5.11 -8.09 20.03
CA ALA A 3 -5.96 -9.14 20.60
C ALA A 3 -6.06 -9.05 22.13
N LYS A 4 -4.96 -8.70 22.80
CA LYS A 4 -4.92 -8.52 24.26
C LYS A 4 -5.67 -7.26 24.69
N ALA A 5 -5.57 -6.17 23.93
CA ALA A 5 -6.36 -4.97 24.23
C ALA A 5 -7.87 -5.26 24.14
N ALA A 6 -8.30 -6.01 23.13
CA ALA A 6 -9.70 -6.43 22.96
C ALA A 6 -10.19 -7.36 24.09
N GLU A 7 -9.35 -8.30 24.54
CA GLU A 7 -9.68 -9.22 25.65
C GLU A 7 -10.02 -8.47 26.96
N PHE A 8 -9.31 -7.37 27.23
CA PHE A 8 -9.44 -6.61 28.47
C PHE A 8 -10.27 -5.32 28.33
N ASP A 9 -10.96 -5.11 27.19
CA ASP A 9 -11.68 -3.86 26.88
C ASP A 9 -10.82 -2.60 27.10
N ALA A 10 -9.54 -2.70 26.75
CA ALA A 10 -8.56 -1.66 26.95
C ALA A 10 -8.46 -0.75 25.73
N VAL A 11 -8.28 0.56 25.96
CA VAL A 11 -7.96 1.52 24.89
C VAL A 11 -6.63 1.13 24.24
N ASN A 12 -6.64 0.91 22.93
CA ASN A 12 -5.47 0.45 22.18
C ASN A 12 -4.75 1.60 21.49
N LEU A 13 -3.75 2.18 22.14
CA LEU A 13 -2.88 3.21 21.56
C LEU A 13 -1.68 2.64 20.78
N GLY A 14 -1.66 1.32 20.52
CA GLY A 14 -0.56 0.65 19.82
C GLY A 14 -0.90 0.16 18.41
N GLN A 15 -2.14 0.30 17.95
CA GLN A 15 -2.52 -0.09 16.58
C GLN A 15 -2.04 0.95 15.55
N GLY A 16 -1.63 0.46 14.37
CA GLY A 16 -1.17 1.30 13.26
C GLY A 16 -2.25 1.68 12.25
N PHE A 17 -3.53 1.44 12.55
CA PHE A 17 -4.65 1.79 11.68
C PHE A 17 -5.60 2.79 12.37
N PRO A 18 -6.23 3.70 11.61
CA PRO A 18 -7.10 4.73 12.16
C PRO A 18 -8.45 4.18 12.63
N ASP A 19 -9.06 4.86 13.59
CA ASP A 19 -10.43 4.56 14.04
C ASP A 19 -11.51 5.22 13.16
N SER A 20 -11.15 6.22 12.35
CA SER A 20 -12.06 6.93 11.45
C SER A 20 -11.99 6.39 10.03
N ASP A 21 -13.12 6.42 9.33
CA ASP A 21 -13.20 6.10 7.91
C ASP A 21 -12.50 7.12 7.00
N GLY A 22 -12.27 6.73 5.75
CA GLY A 22 -11.82 7.62 4.68
C GLY A 22 -12.93 8.56 4.16
N PRO A 23 -12.66 9.32 3.08
CA PRO A 23 -13.63 10.23 2.49
C PRO A 23 -14.92 9.51 2.07
N ALA A 24 -16.08 10.03 2.47
CA ALA A 24 -17.39 9.43 2.19
C ALA A 24 -17.60 9.06 0.70
N ARG A 25 -17.18 9.97 -0.20
CA ARG A 25 -17.31 9.73 -1.65
C ARG A 25 -16.48 8.54 -2.15
N MET A 26 -15.34 8.25 -1.52
CA MET A 26 -14.51 7.10 -1.87
C MET A 26 -15.25 5.78 -1.55
N LEU A 27 -15.90 5.72 -0.38
CA LEU A 27 -16.70 4.57 0.05
C LEU A 27 -17.89 4.35 -0.89
N GLU A 28 -18.60 5.42 -1.25
CA GLU A 28 -19.72 5.37 -2.19
C GLU A 28 -19.30 4.81 -3.55
N ILE A 29 -18.20 5.31 -4.12
CA ILE A 29 -17.68 4.82 -5.42
C ILE A 29 -17.32 3.34 -5.33
N ALA A 30 -16.69 2.89 -4.25
CA ALA A 30 -16.39 1.47 -4.08
C ALA A 30 -17.67 0.62 -4.07
N CYS A 31 -18.71 1.03 -3.34
CA CYS A 31 -20.01 0.36 -3.34
C CYS A 31 -20.67 0.35 -4.74
N GLU A 32 -20.62 1.49 -5.45
CA GLU A 32 -21.14 1.61 -6.82
C GLU A 32 -20.43 0.63 -7.78
N GLN A 33 -19.11 0.57 -7.74
CA GLN A 33 -18.30 -0.30 -8.62
C GLN A 33 -18.56 -1.79 -8.36
N ILE A 34 -18.70 -2.19 -7.09
CA ILE A 34 -19.05 -3.58 -6.73
C ILE A 34 -20.42 -3.95 -7.33
N ARG A 35 -21.44 -3.09 -7.16
CA ARG A 35 -22.79 -3.30 -7.69
C ARG A 35 -22.83 -3.30 -9.21
N ALA A 36 -21.97 -2.50 -9.86
CA ALA A 36 -21.85 -2.42 -11.30
C ALA A 36 -21.14 -3.62 -11.94
N GLY A 37 -20.64 -4.57 -11.13
CA GLY A 37 -20.01 -5.81 -11.63
C GLY A 37 -18.51 -5.69 -11.89
N ASN A 38 -17.86 -4.62 -11.43
CA ASN A 38 -16.40 -4.45 -11.52
C ASN A 38 -15.68 -5.28 -10.45
N ASN A 39 -15.81 -6.61 -10.57
CA ASN A 39 -15.42 -7.59 -9.55
C ASN A 39 -14.41 -8.63 -10.07
N GLN A 40 -13.89 -8.44 -11.29
CA GLN A 40 -12.95 -9.36 -11.92
C GLN A 40 -11.51 -8.88 -11.73
N TYR A 41 -10.55 -9.71 -12.15
CA TYR A 41 -9.15 -9.32 -12.14
C TYR A 41 -8.94 -8.01 -12.89
N GLY A 42 -8.33 -7.04 -12.21
CA GLY A 42 -7.82 -5.84 -12.85
C GLY A 42 -6.59 -6.16 -13.72
N PRO A 43 -6.13 -5.19 -14.52
CA PRO A 43 -4.86 -5.30 -15.23
C PRO A 43 -3.71 -5.54 -14.25
N GLY A 44 -2.74 -6.38 -14.62
CA GLY A 44 -1.66 -6.80 -13.70
C GLY A 44 -0.80 -5.65 -13.14
N ARG A 45 -0.67 -4.52 -13.86
CA ARG A 45 0.05 -3.33 -13.36
C ARG A 45 -0.82 -2.37 -12.53
N GLY A 46 -2.13 -2.64 -12.45
CA GLY A 46 -3.14 -1.73 -11.94
C GLY A 46 -3.93 -1.01 -13.02
N MET A 47 -5.15 -0.59 -12.66
CA MET A 47 -6.05 0.19 -13.50
C MET A 47 -5.37 1.47 -14.02
N ALA A 48 -5.52 1.79 -15.31
CA ALA A 48 -4.91 2.97 -15.91
C ALA A 48 -5.27 4.26 -15.16
N VAL A 49 -6.57 4.44 -14.87
CA VAL A 49 -7.07 5.59 -14.12
C VAL A 49 -6.44 5.74 -12.73
N LEU A 50 -6.08 4.62 -12.08
CA LEU A 50 -5.41 4.66 -10.77
C LEU A 50 -3.94 5.03 -10.91
N ARG A 51 -3.23 4.45 -11.91
CA ARG A 51 -1.83 4.79 -12.19
C ARG A 51 -1.67 6.26 -12.55
N GLU A 52 -2.56 6.80 -13.38
CA GLU A 52 -2.61 8.22 -13.73
C GLU A 52 -2.88 9.11 -12.51
N ALA A 53 -3.83 8.72 -11.66
CA ALA A 53 -4.14 9.46 -10.44
C ALA A 53 -2.95 9.52 -9.47
N VAL A 54 -2.19 8.41 -9.32
CA VAL A 54 -0.97 8.35 -8.51
C VAL A 54 0.12 9.26 -9.11
N ALA A 55 0.39 9.17 -10.41
CA ALA A 55 1.38 10.03 -11.07
C ALA A 55 1.02 11.52 -10.91
N ALA A 56 -0.27 11.86 -11.08
CA ALA A 56 -0.75 13.22 -10.89
C ALA A 56 -0.63 13.70 -9.43
N GLN A 57 -0.88 12.84 -8.43
CA GLN A 57 -0.67 13.18 -7.02
C GLN A 57 0.80 13.45 -6.73
N ARG A 58 1.71 12.61 -7.22
CA ARG A 58 3.16 12.81 -7.06
C ARG A 58 3.64 14.14 -7.67
N ALA A 59 3.13 14.49 -8.85
CA ALA A 59 3.46 15.75 -9.49
C ALA A 59 2.95 16.97 -8.70
N ARG A 60 1.72 16.92 -8.18
CA ARG A 60 1.11 18.02 -7.42
C ARG A 60 1.80 18.24 -6.07
N ASP A 61 2.01 17.18 -5.31
CA ASP A 61 2.36 17.29 -3.89
C ASP A 61 3.88 17.23 -3.66
N HIS A 62 4.62 16.64 -4.60
CA HIS A 62 6.06 16.42 -4.47
C HIS A 62 6.88 16.94 -5.64
N GLN A 63 6.24 17.52 -6.67
CA GLN A 63 6.92 18.05 -7.86
C GLN A 63 7.74 16.99 -8.61
N VAL A 64 7.36 15.71 -8.49
CA VAL A 64 7.98 14.58 -9.22
C VAL A 64 7.00 14.06 -10.25
N THR A 65 7.44 13.97 -11.50
CA THR A 65 6.63 13.45 -12.61
C THR A 65 7.04 12.01 -12.90
N TYR A 66 6.05 11.13 -13.05
CA TYR A 66 6.22 9.74 -13.45
C TYR A 66 5.39 9.45 -14.72
N ASP A 67 5.92 8.63 -15.63
CA ASP A 67 5.13 8.02 -16.69
C ASP A 67 4.21 6.93 -16.08
N PRO A 68 2.87 7.12 -16.07
CA PRO A 68 1.96 6.13 -15.49
C PRO A 68 1.99 4.79 -16.22
N GLY A 69 2.42 4.74 -17.48
CA GLY A 69 2.55 3.52 -18.28
C GLY A 69 3.75 2.67 -17.88
N ALA A 70 4.87 3.29 -17.52
CA ALA A 70 6.15 2.62 -17.28
C ALA A 70 6.60 2.64 -15.82
N GLU A 71 6.34 3.73 -15.09
CA GLU A 71 6.97 4.06 -13.81
C GLU A 71 6.01 3.98 -12.60
N VAL A 72 4.76 3.59 -12.82
CA VAL A 72 3.78 3.34 -11.74
C VAL A 72 3.27 1.90 -11.78
N LEU A 73 3.39 1.22 -10.64
CA LEU A 73 2.88 -0.13 -10.40
C LEU A 73 1.97 -0.11 -9.16
N VAL A 74 0.75 -0.60 -9.30
CA VAL A 74 -0.19 -0.77 -8.18
C VAL A 74 0.05 -2.12 -7.55
N THR A 75 0.14 -2.15 -6.22
CA THR A 75 0.38 -3.34 -5.39
C THR A 75 -0.72 -3.50 -4.33
N VAL A 76 -0.77 -4.65 -3.69
CA VAL A 76 -1.60 -4.98 -2.52
C VAL A 76 -1.00 -4.30 -1.28
N GLY A 77 -1.19 -2.98 -1.22
CA GLY A 77 -0.64 -2.13 -0.17
C GLY A 77 0.88 -1.95 -0.27
N ALA A 78 1.42 -1.14 0.64
CA ALA A 78 2.85 -0.86 0.71
C ALA A 78 3.68 -2.10 1.10
N THR A 79 3.11 -3.00 1.90
CA THR A 79 3.78 -4.23 2.33
C THR A 79 4.16 -5.12 1.15
N GLU A 80 3.25 -5.34 0.18
CA GLU A 80 3.61 -6.08 -1.04
C GLU A 80 4.65 -5.33 -1.86
N ALA A 81 4.55 -4.00 -1.98
CA ALA A 81 5.54 -3.22 -2.73
C ALA A 81 6.96 -3.38 -2.16
N ILE A 82 7.09 -3.36 -0.83
CA ILE A 82 8.36 -3.60 -0.14
C ILE A 82 8.89 -5.00 -0.46
N SER A 83 8.08 -6.04 -0.25
CA SER A 83 8.50 -7.42 -0.48
C SER A 83 8.86 -7.69 -1.94
N ALA A 84 8.03 -7.24 -2.88
CA ALA A 84 8.26 -7.41 -4.31
C ALA A 84 9.49 -6.65 -4.80
N ALA A 85 9.75 -5.45 -4.26
CA ALA A 85 10.94 -4.69 -4.59
C ALA A 85 12.22 -5.40 -4.11
N VAL A 86 12.24 -5.91 -2.88
CA VAL A 86 13.40 -6.66 -2.37
C VAL A 86 13.62 -7.93 -3.18
N LEU A 87 12.58 -8.77 -3.33
CA LEU A 87 12.68 -10.03 -4.09
C LEU A 87 13.04 -9.82 -5.57
N GLY A 88 12.61 -8.70 -6.16
CA GLY A 88 12.81 -8.41 -7.58
C GLY A 88 14.11 -7.67 -7.89
N LEU A 89 14.77 -7.04 -6.89
CA LEU A 89 15.91 -6.16 -7.11
C LEU A 89 17.16 -6.52 -6.28
N VAL A 90 17.03 -7.36 -5.27
CA VAL A 90 18.13 -7.74 -4.37
C VAL A 90 18.52 -9.19 -4.60
N GLU A 91 19.76 -9.42 -5.02
CA GLU A 91 20.29 -10.76 -5.28
C GLU A 91 20.69 -11.48 -3.97
N PRO A 92 20.57 -12.82 -3.91
CA PRO A 92 21.02 -13.59 -2.74
C PRO A 92 22.48 -13.29 -2.37
N GLY A 93 22.72 -13.02 -1.08
CA GLY A 93 24.04 -12.66 -0.55
C GLY A 93 24.36 -11.16 -0.60
N SER A 94 23.47 -10.33 -1.16
CA SER A 94 23.59 -8.87 -1.09
C SER A 94 23.28 -8.34 0.31
N GLU A 95 23.89 -7.21 0.66
CA GLU A 95 23.61 -6.49 1.90
C GLU A 95 22.54 -5.41 1.66
N VAL A 96 21.59 -5.28 2.60
CA VAL A 96 20.55 -4.24 2.59
C VAL A 96 20.67 -3.39 3.85
N ILE A 97 20.86 -2.08 3.67
CA ILE A 97 20.97 -1.14 4.79
C ILE A 97 19.56 -0.83 5.33
N VAL A 98 19.36 -1.04 6.63
CA VAL A 98 18.12 -0.72 7.34
C VAL A 98 18.44 0.26 8.47
N LEU A 99 17.62 1.32 8.60
CA LEU A 99 17.76 2.31 9.65
C LEU A 99 16.85 1.95 10.83
N GLU A 100 17.42 1.84 12.02
CA GLU A 100 16.67 1.52 13.25
C GLU A 100 16.19 2.78 14.00
N PRO A 101 14.99 2.75 14.63
CA PRO A 101 14.01 1.65 14.62
C PRO A 101 13.30 1.52 13.27
N CYS A 102 13.01 0.29 12.85
CA CYS A 102 12.48 0.00 11.52
C CYS A 102 11.07 -0.60 11.55
N TYR A 103 10.41 -0.56 10.39
CA TYR A 103 9.13 -1.25 10.17
C TYR A 103 9.38 -2.76 10.06
N ASP A 104 8.53 -3.57 10.68
CA ASP A 104 8.69 -5.02 10.81
C ASP A 104 8.76 -5.74 9.45
N ALA A 105 8.02 -5.24 8.45
CA ALA A 105 8.04 -5.81 7.11
C ALA A 105 9.41 -5.72 6.40
N TYR A 106 10.30 -4.80 6.80
CA TYR A 106 11.62 -4.68 6.17
C TYR A 106 12.49 -5.90 6.44
N ALA A 107 12.60 -6.29 7.72
CA ALA A 107 13.36 -7.48 8.10
C ALA A 107 12.76 -8.76 7.49
N ALA A 108 11.42 -8.86 7.45
CA ALA A 108 10.73 -10.00 6.85
C ALA A 108 10.93 -10.10 5.32
N ALA A 109 11.05 -8.97 4.61
CA ALA A 109 11.28 -8.96 3.17
C ALA A 109 12.74 -9.30 2.79
N ILE A 110 13.70 -9.06 3.69
CA ILE A 110 15.13 -9.30 3.47
C ILE A 110 15.54 -10.74 3.82
N ALA A 111 14.85 -11.38 4.78
CA ALA A 111 15.17 -12.70 5.31
C ALA A 111 14.93 -13.83 4.30
#